data_AF-A0AAJ2PHW2-F1
#
_entry.id   AF-A0AAJ2PHW2-F1
#
_cell.length_a   1.000
_cell.length_b   1.000
_cell.length_c   1.000
_cell.angle_alpha   90.00
_cell.angle_beta   90.00
_cell.angle_gamma   90.00
#
_symmetry.space_group_name_H-M   'P 1'
#
loop_
_entity.id
_entity.type
_entity.pdbx_description
1 polymer ?
#
loop_
_entity_poly.entity_id
_entity_poly.type
_entity_poly.pdbx_seq_one_letter_code
_entity_poly.pdbx_strand_id
1 'polypeptide(L)' 'MVWIVAKKNKKGRGRKYHYKKCFNNWQEARVYQQDLWNKGITAEMWEERE' A
#
# COMPACT_ATOMS: atom_id res chain seq x y z
N MET A 1 -10.74 -9.99 3.09
CA MET A 1 -9.92 -9.52 1.93
C MET A 1 -8.91 -8.50 2.45
N VAL A 2 -7.63 -8.51 2.02
CA VAL A 2 -6.61 -7.57 2.53
C VAL A 2 -6.46 -6.40 1.56
N TRP A 3 -6.63 -5.18 2.06
CA TRP A 3 -6.39 -3.96 1.31
C TRP A 3 -5.04 -3.37 1.68
N ILE A 4 -4.30 -2.93 0.67
CA ILE A 4 -3.11 -2.12 0.83
C ILE A 4 -3.34 -0.77 0.17
N VAL A 5 -3.11 0.29 0.94
CA VAL A 5 -3.09 1.66 0.43
C VAL A 5 -1.71 2.25 0.63
N ALA A 6 -0.98 2.42 -0.49
CA ALA A 6 0.30 3.09 -0.49
C ALA A 6 0.10 4.61 -0.59
N LYS A 7 0.62 5.37 0.37
CA LYS A 7 0.60 6.83 0.36
C LYS A 7 1.96 7.32 -0.11
N LYS A 8 2.05 7.78 -1.36
CA LYS A 8 3.28 8.41 -1.86
C LYS A 8 3.24 9.92 -1.62
N ASN A 9 3.97 10.38 -0.61
CA ASN A 9 4.22 11.80 -0.40
C ASN A 9 5.32 12.27 -1.37
N LYS A 10 4.95 12.94 -2.46
CA LYS A 10 5.92 13.66 -3.28
C LYS A 10 6.34 14.93 -2.53
N LYS A 11 7.65 15.22 -2.45
CA LYS A 11 8.21 16.49 -1.91
C LYS A 11 7.93 17.69 -2.85
N GLY A 12 6.67 17.96 -3.22
CA GLY A 12 6.30 19.09 -4.10
C GLY A 12 4.79 19.31 -4.24
N ARG A 13 4.37 20.32 -5.03
CA ARG A 13 2.97 20.74 -5.30
C ARG A 13 2.10 19.71 -6.07
N GLY A 14 2.43 18.42 -6.02
CA GLY A 14 1.76 17.36 -6.76
C GLY A 14 0.81 16.52 -5.89
N ARG A 15 -0.36 16.16 -6.43
CA ARG A 15 -1.37 15.30 -5.78
C ARG A 15 -0.75 14.05 -5.16
N LYS A 16 -1.22 13.71 -3.95
CA LYS A 16 -0.91 12.44 -3.26
C LYS A 16 -1.48 11.30 -4.11
N TYR A 17 -0.62 10.39 -4.56
CA TYR A 17 -1.07 9.18 -5.24
C TYR A 17 -1.34 8.12 -4.18
N HIS A 18 -2.57 7.62 -4.17
CA HIS A 18 -3.01 6.48 -3.37
C HIS A 18 -3.02 5.25 -4.27
N TYR A 19 -2.07 4.32 -4.08
CA TYR A 19 -2.14 3.02 -4.74
C TYR A 19 -3.01 2.11 -3.87
N LYS A 20 -4.24 1.84 -4.29
CA LYS A 20 -5.13 0.87 -3.63
C LYS A 20 -5.05 -0.46 -4.37
N LYS A 21 -4.67 -1.52 -3.68
CA LYS A 21 -4.65 -2.89 -4.22
C LYS A 21 -5.25 -3.85 -3.19
N CYS A 22 -6.11 -4.75 -3.64
CA CYS A 22 -6.64 -5.84 -2.81
C CYS A 22 -5.83 -7.12 -3.06
N PHE A 23 -5.72 -7.92 -2.01
CA PHE A 23 -5.07 -9.22 -1.99
C PHE A 23 -5.98 -10.22 -1.29
N ASN A 24 -5.88 -11.48 -1.73
CA ASN A 24 -6.67 -12.57 -1.16
C ASN A 24 -6.08 -13.08 0.17
N ASN A 25 -4.79 -12.84 0.41
CA ASN A 25 -4.08 -13.28 1.60
C ASN A 25 -3.08 -12.23 2.10
N TRP A 26 -2.67 -12.35 3.37
CA TRP A 26 -1.66 -11.46 3.98
C TRP A 26 -0.26 -11.64 3.43
N GLN A 27 0.06 -12.82 2.89
CA GLN A 27 1.41 -13.14 2.44
C GLN A 27 1.77 -12.32 1.19
N GLU A 28 0.91 -12.32 0.18
CA GLU A 28 1.03 -11.50 -1.02
C GLU A 28 0.99 -10.01 -0.68
N ALA A 29 0.10 -9.63 0.25
CA ALA A 29 0.00 -8.28 0.76
C ALA A 29 1.34 -7.81 1.36
N ARG A 30 1.98 -8.63 2.21
CA ARG A 30 3.29 -8.31 2.80
C ARG A 30 4.42 -8.24 1.79
N VAL A 31 4.47 -9.14 0.81
CA VAL A 31 5.47 -9.08 -0.28
C VAL A 31 5.34 -7.75 -1.02
N TYR A 32 4.11 -7.32 -1.33
CA TYR A 32 3.86 -6.04 -1.97
C TYR A 32 4.20 -4.85 -1.07
N GLN A 33 3.94 -4.92 0.24
CA GLN A 33 4.36 -3.90 1.20
C GLN A 33 5.88 -3.75 1.26
N GLN A 34 6.61 -4.85 1.23
CA GLN A 34 8.07 -4.84 1.26
C GLN A 34 8.65 -4.26 -0.03
N ASP A 35 8.09 -4.59 -1.20
CA ASP A 35 8.45 -3.97 -2.48
C ASP A 35 8.21 -2.45 -2.47
N LEU A 36 7.08 -2.01 -1.90
CA LEU A 36 6.78 -0.59 -1.73
C LEU A 36 7.76 0.10 -0.76
N TRP A 37 8.13 -0.57 0.33
CA TRP A 37 9.14 -0.07 1.27
C TRP A 37 10.51 0.11 0.61
N ASN A 38 10.94 -0.86 -0.20
CA ASN A 38 12.18 -0.77 -0.99
C ASN A 38 12.15 0.40 -1.99
N LYS A 39 10.96 0.80 -2.45
CA LYS A 39 10.74 1.97 -3.31
C LYS A 39 10.60 3.29 -2.52
N GLY A 40 10.74 3.25 -1.20
CA GLY A 40 10.58 4.41 -0.30
C GLY A 40 9.13 4.87 -0.16
N ILE A 41 8.16 3.97 -0.37
CA ILE A 41 6.72 4.26 -0.28
C ILE A 41 6.16 3.59 0.97
N THR A 42 5.60 4.39 1.87
CA THR A 42 4.88 3.88 3.04
C THR A 42 3.48 3.41 2.63
N ALA A 43 3.13 2.19 3.03
CA ALA A 43 1.82 1.62 2.76
C ALA A 43 1.16 1.13 4.04
N GLU A 44 -0.12 1.47 4.19
CA GLU A 44 -1.00 0.99 5.24
C GLU A 44 -1.75 -0.23 4.72
N MET A 45 -1.90 -1.26 5.57
CA MET A 45 -2.65 -2.47 5.24
C MET A 45 -3.76 -2.67 6.26
N TRP A 46 -4.93 -3.09 5.81
CA TRP A 46 -6.02 -3.51 6.68
C TRP A 46 -6.80 -4.65 6.05
N GLU A 47 -7.39 -5.49 6.88
CA GLU A 47 -8.39 -6.44 6.44
C GLU A 47 -9.76 -5.78 6.41
N GLU A 48 -10.48 -6.04 5.33
CA GLU A 48 -11.93 -5.90 5.36
C GLU A 48 -12.48 -7.05 6.21
N ARG A 49 -12.89 -6.71 7.43
CA ARG A 49 -13.75 -7.58 8.25
C ARG A 49 -15.16 -7.45 7.69
N GLU A 50 -15.65 -8.52 7.07
CA GLU A 50 -17.09 -8.76 6.96
C GLU A 50 -17.72 -8.86 8.36
#